data_AF-A0A536BGN8-F1
#
_entry.id   AF-A0A536BGN8-F1
#
_cell.length_a   1.000
_cell.length_b   1.000
_cell.length_c   1.000
_cell.angle_alpha   90.00
_cell.angle_beta   90.00
_cell.angle_gamma   90.00
#
_symmetry.space_group_name_H-M   'P 1'
#
loop_
_entity.id
_entity.type
_entity.pdbx_description
1 polymer ?
#
loop_
_entity_poly.entity_id
_entity_poly.type
_entity_poly.pdbx_seq_one_letter_code
_entity_poly.pdbx_strand_id
1 'polypeptide(L)'
;MARLDGRTGDEIRALQPAAREAWAEIETNVLLSGVVDQTLKELCFRFLAGDTDVRRPERYAGRERVALEWTYAIAFDSEKADDGLWSRLHSLFSEPELVDLGCAIGFELGRQHWRRSVGLPPRGD
;
A
#
# COMPACT_ATOMS: atom_id res chain seq x y z
N MET A 1 -0.82 -24.33 -5.73
CA MET A 1 -0.40 -24.34 -7.15
C MET A 1 -0.12 -22.91 -7.54
N ALA A 2 1.14 -22.54 -7.77
CA ALA A 2 1.41 -21.27 -8.42
C ALA A 2 0.90 -21.39 -9.86
N ARG A 3 0.09 -20.41 -10.28
CA ARG A 3 -0.63 -20.50 -11.57
C ARG A 3 0.28 -20.09 -12.72
N LEU A 4 1.41 -19.46 -12.41
CA LEU A 4 2.44 -18.96 -13.30
C LEU A 4 3.82 -19.26 -12.68
N ASP A 5 4.17 -20.55 -12.60
CA ASP A 5 5.35 -21.04 -11.88
C ASP A 5 6.67 -20.40 -12.36
N GLY A 6 7.56 -20.14 -11.40
CA GLY A 6 8.97 -19.77 -11.63
C GLY A 6 9.24 -18.34 -12.09
N ARG A 7 8.20 -17.49 -12.21
CA ARG A 7 8.33 -16.10 -12.65
C ARG A 7 8.17 -15.13 -11.49
N THR A 8 8.94 -14.05 -11.50
CA THR A 8 8.75 -12.86 -10.68
C THR A 8 7.49 -12.10 -11.10
N GLY A 9 7.02 -11.17 -10.25
CA GLY A 9 5.90 -10.30 -10.60
C GLY A 9 6.16 -9.44 -11.85
N ASP A 10 7.40 -9.03 -12.10
CA ASP A 10 7.75 -8.29 -13.32
C ASP A 10 7.73 -9.20 -14.56
N GLU A 11 8.29 -10.40 -14.48
CA GLU A 11 8.26 -11.38 -15.58
C GLU A 11 6.83 -11.81 -15.96
N ILE A 12 5.92 -11.86 -14.99
CA ILE A 12 4.50 -12.09 -15.27
C ILE A 12 3.89 -10.87 -15.99
N ARG A 13 4.14 -9.65 -15.51
CA ARG A 13 3.62 -8.44 -16.18
C ARG A 13 4.20 -8.25 -17.57
N ALA A 14 5.45 -8.65 -17.79
CA ALA A 14 6.13 -8.58 -19.08
C ALA A 14 5.48 -9.44 -20.18
N LEU A 15 4.60 -10.37 -19.83
CA LEU A 15 3.74 -11.06 -20.80
C LEU A 15 2.79 -10.10 -21.55
N GLN A 16 2.51 -8.93 -20.97
CA GLN A 16 1.76 -7.86 -21.62
C GLN A 16 2.53 -6.53 -21.48
N PRO A 17 3.30 -6.11 -22.50
CA PRO A 17 4.20 -4.95 -22.41
C PRO A 17 3.56 -3.67 -21.90
N ALA A 18 2.35 -3.33 -22.35
CA ALA A 18 1.64 -2.14 -21.89
C ALA A 18 1.30 -2.19 -20.39
N ALA A 19 0.99 -3.38 -19.86
CA ALA A 19 0.73 -3.55 -18.43
C ALA A 19 2.02 -3.43 -17.61
N ARG A 20 3.16 -3.87 -18.16
CA ARG A 20 4.48 -3.70 -17.54
C ARG A 20 4.87 -2.22 -17.46
N GLU A 21 4.73 -1.50 -18.57
CA GLU A 21 5.09 -0.07 -18.66
C GLU A 21 4.28 0.77 -17.68
N ALA A 22 2.95 0.64 -17.70
CA ALA A 22 2.09 1.35 -16.76
C ALA A 22 2.43 1.02 -15.29
N TRP A 23 2.76 -0.24 -15.00
CA TRP A 23 3.16 -0.63 -13.66
C TRP A 23 4.50 -0.03 -13.22
N ALA A 24 5.47 0.07 -14.13
CA ALA A 24 6.77 0.69 -13.85
C ALA A 24 6.62 2.19 -13.54
N GLU A 25 5.71 2.88 -14.24
CA GLU A 25 5.37 4.28 -13.95
C GLU A 25 4.73 4.45 -12.58
N ILE A 26 3.76 3.60 -12.22
CA ILE A 26 3.12 3.60 -10.90
C ILE A 26 4.15 3.35 -9.80
N GLU A 27 5.02 2.35 -9.99
CA GLU A 27 6.03 2.02 -8.99
C GLU A 27 7.00 3.19 -8.76
N THR A 28 7.47 3.81 -9.85
CA THR A 28 8.38 4.95 -9.78
C THR A 28 7.73 6.19 -9.18
N ASN A 29 6.55 6.57 -9.66
CA ASN A 29 5.94 7.87 -9.37
C ASN A 29 5.04 7.88 -8.14
N VAL A 30 4.52 6.72 -7.72
CA VAL A 30 3.54 6.63 -6.62
C VAL A 30 4.06 5.79 -5.46
N LEU A 31 4.71 4.65 -5.72
CA LEU A 31 5.15 3.76 -4.65
C LEU A 31 6.51 4.14 -4.06
N LEU A 32 7.45 4.62 -4.89
CA LEU A 32 8.84 4.89 -4.52
C LEU A 32 9.22 6.37 -4.45
N SER A 33 8.30 7.27 -4.81
CA SER A 33 8.48 8.72 -4.73
C SER A 33 7.18 9.37 -4.27
N GLY A 34 7.20 10.68 -4.03
CA GLY A 34 6.05 11.43 -3.55
C GLY A 34 6.44 12.53 -2.57
N VAL A 35 5.43 13.15 -1.96
CA VAL A 35 5.60 14.22 -0.97
C VAL A 35 5.46 13.72 0.47
N VAL A 36 4.79 12.59 0.69
CA VAL A 36 4.75 11.97 2.02
C VAL A 36 6.04 11.20 2.30
N ASP A 37 6.45 11.17 3.57
CA ASP A 37 7.61 10.40 4.02
C ASP A 37 7.53 8.93 3.55
N GLN A 38 8.55 8.49 2.83
CA GLN A 38 8.64 7.14 2.27
C GLN A 38 8.60 6.05 3.35
N THR A 39 9.07 6.34 4.57
CA THR A 39 9.01 5.39 5.69
C THR A 39 7.58 5.11 6.13
N LEU A 40 6.67 6.09 6.03
CA LEU A 40 5.24 5.91 6.29
C LEU A 40 4.58 5.06 5.20
N LYS A 41 4.95 5.26 3.92
CA LYS A 41 4.49 4.39 2.83
C LYS A 41 4.90 2.94 3.09
N GLU A 42 6.18 2.70 3.40
CA GLU A 42 6.68 1.35 3.66
C GLU A 42 6.01 0.70 4.89
N LEU A 43 5.73 1.48 5.95
CA LEU A 43 4.96 0.99 7.09
C LEU A 43 3.56 0.49 6.67
N CYS A 44 2.85 1.26 5.84
CA CYS A 44 1.54 0.87 5.31
C CYS A 44 1.64 -0.35 4.38
N PHE A 45 2.69 -0.42 3.56
CA PHE A 45 2.92 -1.55 2.66
C PHE A 45 3.17 -2.86 3.42
N ARG A 46 3.98 -2.82 4.48
CA ARG A 46 4.19 -3.97 5.39
C ARG A 46 2.87 -4.42 6.03
N PHE A 47 2.03 -3.47 6.44
CA PHE A 47 0.71 -3.78 6.99
C PHE A 47 -0.17 -4.54 5.97
N LEU A 48 -0.20 -4.09 4.71
CA LEU A 48 -0.92 -4.75 3.62
C LEU A 48 -0.33 -6.11 3.22
N ALA A 49 0.99 -6.27 3.36
CA ALA A 49 1.69 -7.54 3.13
C ALA A 49 1.30 -8.58 4.19
N GLY A 50 0.87 -8.16 5.38
CA GLY A 50 0.46 -9.02 6.48
C GLY A 50 1.55 -9.22 7.53
N ASP A 51 2.56 -8.34 7.56
CA ASP A 51 3.64 -8.36 8.55
C ASP A 51 3.07 -8.26 9.98
N THR A 52 3.44 -9.24 10.82
CA THR A 52 2.92 -9.37 12.17
C THR A 52 3.40 -8.28 13.12
N ASP A 53 4.54 -7.64 12.84
CA ASP A 53 5.12 -6.61 13.70
C ASP A 53 4.32 -5.31 13.63
N VAL A 54 3.73 -5.02 12.46
CA VAL A 54 3.03 -3.75 12.19
C VAL A 54 1.50 -3.88 12.24
N ARG A 55 0.97 -5.10 12.41
CA ARG A 55 -0.47 -5.41 12.37
C ARG A 55 -1.30 -4.78 13.52
N ARG A 56 -0.65 -4.15 14.50
CA ARG A 56 -1.30 -3.55 15.68
C ARG A 56 -1.08 -2.04 15.68
N PRO A 57 -1.96 -1.24 15.03
CA PRO A 57 -1.84 0.21 14.98
C PRO A 57 -1.71 0.87 16.36
N GLU A 58 -2.24 0.24 17.41
CA GLU A 58 -2.22 0.74 18.79
C GLU A 58 -0.81 0.81 19.39
N ARG A 59 0.17 0.14 18.78
CA ARG A 59 1.60 0.21 19.18
C ARG A 59 2.30 1.46 18.67
N TYR A 60 1.67 2.18 17.74
CA TYR A 60 2.20 3.37 17.11
C TYR A 60 1.56 4.63 17.68
N ALA A 61 2.16 5.78 17.39
CA ALA A 61 1.64 7.08 17.76
C ALA A 61 1.75 8.07 16.60
N GLY A 62 1.06 9.22 16.71
CA GLY A 62 1.14 10.30 15.73
C GLY A 62 0.83 9.84 14.30
N ARG A 63 1.67 10.27 13.35
CA ARG A 63 1.50 10.02 11.90
C ARG A 63 1.47 8.52 11.56
N GLU A 64 2.30 7.71 12.19
CA GLU A 64 2.37 6.26 11.94
C GLU A 64 1.05 5.56 12.25
N ARG A 65 0.49 5.83 13.45
CA ARG A 65 -0.78 5.23 13.86
C ARG A 65 -1.91 5.65 12.94
N VAL A 66 -2.01 6.93 12.63
CA VAL A 66 -3.11 7.45 11.80
C VAL A 66 -2.98 6.95 10.36
N ALA A 67 -1.77 6.80 9.83
CA ALA A 67 -1.54 6.19 8.52
C ALA A 67 -1.97 4.70 8.49
N LEU A 68 -1.68 3.94 9.55
CA LEU A 68 -2.11 2.53 9.67
C LEU A 68 -3.64 2.38 9.84
N GLU A 69 -4.28 3.24 10.65
CA GLU A 69 -5.74 3.26 10.77
C GLU A 69 -6.41 3.61 9.43
N TRP A 70 -5.84 4.56 8.69
CA TRP A 70 -6.33 4.89 7.35
C TRP A 70 -6.09 3.78 6.32
N THR A 71 -4.93 3.11 6.39
CA THR A 71 -4.64 1.92 5.58
C THR A 71 -5.67 0.82 5.84
N TYR A 72 -6.04 0.60 7.11
CA TYR A 72 -7.11 -0.34 7.47
C TYR A 72 -8.45 0.06 6.86
N ALA A 73 -8.83 1.34 6.96
CA ALA A 73 -10.08 1.84 6.39
C ALA A 73 -10.14 1.62 4.86
N ILE A 74 -9.06 1.93 4.13
CA ILE A 74 -8.98 1.71 2.68
C ILE A 74 -9.07 0.22 2.33
N ALA A 75 -8.39 -0.65 3.09
CA ALA A 75 -8.24 -2.05 2.73
C ALA A 75 -9.42 -2.95 3.15
N PHE A 76 -10.11 -2.62 4.25
CA PHE A 76 -11.03 -3.56 4.89
C PHE A 76 -12.40 -2.97 5.22
N ASP A 77 -12.48 -1.70 5.59
CA ASP A 77 -13.73 -1.10 6.06
C ASP A 77 -13.72 0.41 5.83
N SER A 78 -14.28 0.83 4.69
CA SER A 78 -14.31 2.25 4.32
C SER A 78 -15.13 3.11 5.27
N GLU A 79 -16.06 2.53 6.05
CA GLU A 79 -16.84 3.27 7.04
C GLU A 79 -15.97 3.76 8.21
N LYS A 80 -14.77 3.19 8.41
CA LYS A 80 -13.79 3.67 9.39
C LYS A 80 -13.10 4.97 9.00
N ALA A 81 -13.23 5.39 7.74
CA ALA A 81 -12.85 6.75 7.32
C ALA A 81 -13.92 7.76 7.73
N ASP A 82 -14.27 7.77 9.01
CA ASP A 82 -15.24 8.67 9.62
C ASP A 82 -14.64 10.06 9.87
N ASP A 83 -15.49 11.01 10.30
CA ASP A 83 -15.09 12.38 10.60
C ASP A 83 -13.97 12.46 11.65
N GLY A 84 -13.93 11.49 12.58
CA GLY A 84 -12.91 11.41 13.62
C GLY A 84 -11.54 11.00 13.08
N LEU A 85 -11.49 10.06 12.14
CA LEU A 85 -10.27 9.72 11.42
C LEU A 85 -9.83 10.87 10.49
N TRP A 86 -10.76 11.46 9.73
CA TRP A 86 -10.45 12.60 8.85
C TRP A 86 -9.91 13.81 9.61
N SER A 87 -10.49 14.15 10.77
CA SER A 87 -9.98 15.22 11.63
C SER A 87 -8.53 14.98 12.04
N ARG A 88 -8.20 13.74 12.43
CA ARG A 88 -6.83 13.36 12.80
C ARG A 88 -5.88 13.37 11.61
N LEU A 89 -6.31 12.90 10.45
CA LEU A 89 -5.56 12.96 9.19
C LEU A 89 -5.20 14.42 8.86
N HIS A 90 -6.16 15.33 8.83
CA HIS A 90 -5.91 16.74 8.53
C HIS A 90 -5.05 17.45 9.59
N SER A 91 -5.03 16.99 10.84
CA SER A 91 -4.15 17.56 11.86
C SER A 91 -2.68 17.15 11.74
N LEU A 92 -2.39 16.06 11.02
CA LEU A 92 -1.06 15.45 10.95
C LEU A 92 -0.44 15.45 9.54
N PHE A 93 -1.28 15.57 8.51
CA PHE A 93 -0.92 15.51 7.11
C PHE A 93 -1.55 16.69 6.35
N SER A 94 -0.81 17.19 5.38
CA SER A 94 -1.34 18.09 4.35
C SER A 94 -2.19 17.32 3.33
N GLU A 95 -3.10 18.00 2.63
CA GLU A 95 -3.91 17.37 1.59
C GLU A 95 -3.08 16.70 0.47
N PRO A 96 -1.96 17.28 -0.02
CA PRO A 96 -1.10 16.59 -0.97
C PRO A 96 -0.49 15.29 -0.42
N GLU A 97 -0.08 15.27 0.86
CA GLU A 97 0.42 14.04 1.49
C GLU A 97 -0.69 12.99 1.64
N LEU A 98 -1.92 13.40 1.93
CA LEU A 98 -3.06 12.48 1.97
C LEU A 98 -3.30 11.88 0.60
N VAL A 99 -3.41 12.68 -0.46
CA VAL A 99 -3.61 12.17 -1.83
C VAL A 99 -2.49 11.17 -2.20
N ASP A 100 -1.24 11.54 -1.93
CA ASP A 100 -0.07 10.71 -2.21
C ASP A 100 -0.09 9.37 -1.45
N LEU A 101 -0.28 9.43 -0.12
CA LEU A 101 -0.32 8.23 0.73
C LEU A 101 -1.52 7.33 0.38
N GLY A 102 -2.71 7.90 0.15
CA GLY A 102 -3.90 7.15 -0.22
C GLY A 102 -3.75 6.43 -1.55
N CYS A 103 -3.16 7.09 -2.56
CA CYS A 103 -2.85 6.46 -3.84
C CYS A 103 -1.84 5.32 -3.67
N ALA A 104 -0.77 5.55 -2.92
CA ALA A 104 0.24 4.54 -2.63
C ALA A 104 -0.36 3.30 -1.95
N ILE A 105 -1.23 3.49 -0.95
CA ILE A 105 -1.96 2.41 -0.28
C ILE A 105 -2.84 1.63 -1.27
N GLY A 106 -3.61 2.32 -2.11
CA GLY A 106 -4.51 1.68 -3.08
C GLY A 106 -3.76 0.84 -4.12
N PHE A 107 -2.69 1.37 -4.70
CA PHE A 107 -1.86 0.62 -5.66
C PHE A 107 -1.15 -0.56 -5.00
N GLU A 108 -0.67 -0.40 -3.76
CA GLU A 108 -0.04 -1.50 -3.03
C GLU A 108 -1.04 -2.61 -2.69
N LEU A 109 -2.25 -2.26 -2.26
CA LEU A 109 -3.30 -3.21 -1.96
C LEU A 109 -3.63 -4.07 -3.20
N GLY A 110 -3.82 -3.41 -4.36
CA GLY A 110 -4.03 -4.08 -5.63
C GLY A 110 -2.86 -5.00 -6.01
N ARG A 111 -1.62 -4.54 -5.82
CA ARG A 111 -0.41 -5.33 -6.05
C ARG A 111 -0.38 -6.60 -5.21
N GLN A 112 -0.64 -6.48 -3.91
CA GLN A 112 -0.63 -7.62 -2.99
C GLN A 112 -1.72 -8.65 -3.32
N HIS A 113 -2.95 -8.19 -3.62
CA HIS A 113 -4.03 -9.09 -4.01
C HIS A 113 -3.74 -9.82 -5.32
N TRP A 114 -3.25 -9.10 -6.33
CA TRP A 114 -2.86 -9.69 -7.59
C TRP A 114 -1.76 -10.74 -7.40
N ARG A 115 -0.68 -10.40 -6.69
CA ARG A 115 0.43 -11.32 -6.39
C ARG A 115 -0.07 -12.63 -5.77
N ARG A 116 -0.89 -12.55 -4.72
CA ARG A 116 -1.47 -13.73 -4.06
C ARG A 116 -2.33 -14.56 -5.03
N SER A 117 -3.11 -13.90 -5.90
CA SER A 117 -3.99 -14.58 -6.87
C SER A 117 -3.24 -15.40 -7.94
N VAL A 118 -1.99 -15.02 -8.25
CA VAL A 118 -1.12 -15.72 -9.20
C VAL A 118 -0.13 -16.68 -8.53
N GLY A 119 -0.10 -16.70 -7.19
CA GLY A 119 0.74 -17.57 -6.38
C GLY A 119 2.12 -17.00 -6.05
N LEU A 120 2.31 -15.69 -6.17
CA LEU A 120 3.51 -15.00 -5.70
C LEU A 120 3.45 -14.74 -4.19
N PRO A 121 4.59 -14.74 -3.50
CA PRO A 121 4.66 -14.31 -2.11
C PRO A 121 4.26 -12.83 -1.98
N PRO A 122 3.81 -12.38 -0.80
CA PRO A 122 3.65 -10.95 -0.54
C PRO A 122 4.99 -10.20 -0.69
N ARG A 123 4.97 -8.87 -0.58
CA ARG A 123 6.22 -8.09 -0.57
C ARG A 123 7.03 -8.46 0.67
N GLY A 124 8.33 -8.73 0.51
CA GLY A 124 9.26 -8.95 1.61
C GLY A 124 9.51 -10.41 2.00
N ASP A 125 8.80 -11.36 1.38
CA ASP A 125 9.00 -12.81 1.51
C ASP A 125 9.82 -13.38 0.33
#